data_AF-A0A3C1ERJ6-F1
#
_entry.id   AF-A0A3C1ERJ6-F1
#
_cell.length_a   1.000
_cell.length_b   1.000
_cell.length_c   1.000
_cell.angle_alpha   90.00
_cell.angle_beta   90.00
_cell.angle_gamma   90.00
#
_symmetry.space_group_name_H-M   'P 1'
#
loop_
_entity.id
_entity.type
_entity.pdbx_description
1 polymer ?
#
loop_
_entity_poly.entity_id
_entity_poly.type
_entity_poly.pdbx_seq_one_letter_code
_entity_poly.pdbx_strand_id
1 'polypeptide(L)'
;MNKAMSAALIISALGLAAGAWAQPQPKGPDDQQEPGMEEPRQGPMGRRHGPMGPGMQERDPAVEKEAMEYLKKQVPEFDEELKEMKREGPNPSSRKFREYMFAYRDERMREQFVKGLRTEMKVRRLVKAVRQGQGADKEKLKSELEAALSEQFDHNLARMEFRLKKMQEEIGGLKSRIDKRRALKSEIVKKRLGEVTGDVEPWEW
;
A
#
# COMPACT_ATOMS: atom_id res chain seq x y z
N MET A 1 28.35 -52.15 -14.63
CA MET A 1 29.28 -51.47 -15.57
C MET A 1 28.78 -50.03 -15.74
N ASN A 2 29.01 -49.15 -14.77
CA ASN A 2 30.14 -48.22 -14.62
C ASN A 2 30.36 -47.27 -15.81
N LYS A 3 29.96 -46.01 -15.62
CA LYS A 3 30.64 -44.74 -16.01
C LYS A 3 29.83 -43.60 -15.36
N ALA A 4 30.21 -43.19 -14.14
CA ALA A 4 31.12 -42.06 -13.86
C ALA A 4 30.45 -40.72 -14.26
N MET A 5 29.75 -40.06 -13.34
CA MET A 5 30.28 -38.93 -12.56
C MET A 5 30.92 -37.84 -13.43
N SER A 6 30.13 -36.83 -13.77
CA SER A 6 30.63 -35.52 -14.21
C SER A 6 30.26 -34.50 -13.12
N ALA A 7 31.04 -34.52 -12.04
CA ALA A 7 31.08 -33.47 -11.04
C ALA A 7 31.99 -32.36 -11.57
N ALA A 8 31.40 -31.35 -12.20
CA ALA A 8 32.12 -30.14 -12.56
C ALA A 8 32.09 -29.20 -11.35
N LEU A 9 33.23 -29.14 -10.67
CA LEU A 9 33.66 -28.07 -9.78
C LEU A 9 33.33 -26.69 -10.39
N ILE A 10 32.45 -25.93 -9.74
CA ILE A 10 32.45 -24.46 -9.84
C ILE A 10 32.99 -23.95 -8.51
N ILE A 11 34.31 -23.87 -8.43
CA ILE A 11 35.02 -23.08 -7.44
C ILE A 11 35.37 -21.77 -8.12
N SER A 12 34.81 -20.65 -7.65
CA SER A 12 35.53 -19.37 -7.43
C SER A 12 34.60 -18.15 -7.45
N ALA A 13 34.94 -17.20 -6.57
CA ALA A 13 34.56 -15.79 -6.54
C ALA A 13 33.22 -15.40 -5.90
N LEU A 14 33.14 -15.53 -4.57
CA LEU A 14 32.35 -14.63 -3.72
C LEU A 14 33.17 -14.26 -2.48
N GLY A 15 34.26 -13.54 -2.72
CA GLY A 15 35.03 -12.87 -1.69
C GLY A 15 35.12 -11.39 -2.01
N LEU A 16 34.88 -10.55 -1.00
CA LEU A 16 35.06 -9.08 -0.96
C LEU A 16 33.88 -8.21 -1.43
N ALA A 17 32.86 -8.12 -0.57
CA ALA A 17 32.03 -6.92 -0.46
C ALA A 17 31.67 -6.62 1.01
N ALA A 18 32.67 -6.64 1.89
CA ALA A 18 32.55 -6.21 3.28
C ALA A 18 33.62 -5.14 3.54
N GLY A 19 33.31 -3.88 3.23
CA GLY A 19 34.28 -2.79 3.44
C GLY A 19 33.86 -1.37 3.04
N ALA A 20 32.66 -1.15 2.46
CA ALA A 20 32.30 0.18 1.95
C ALA A 20 31.51 1.08 2.93
N TRP A 21 31.29 0.68 4.18
CA TRP A 21 30.45 1.43 5.14
C TRP A 21 31.21 2.16 6.26
N ALA A 22 32.51 2.44 6.07
CA ALA A 22 33.32 3.13 7.07
C ALA A 22 34.15 4.30 6.51
N GLN A 23 33.73 4.93 5.41
CA GLN A 23 34.29 6.23 5.06
C GLN A 23 33.64 7.33 5.93
N PRO A 24 34.42 8.12 6.69
CA PRO A 24 33.91 9.34 7.30
C PRO A 24 33.39 10.24 6.19
N GLN A 25 32.13 10.67 6.31
CA GLN A 25 31.54 11.58 5.35
C GLN A 25 32.41 12.84 5.25
N PRO A 26 32.73 13.32 4.04
CA PRO A 26 33.41 14.59 3.89
C PRO A 26 32.57 15.66 4.59
N LYS A 27 33.19 16.42 5.49
CA LYS A 27 32.60 17.64 6.04
C LYS A 27 32.15 18.49 4.85
N GLY A 28 30.84 18.69 4.75
CA GLY A 28 30.26 19.56 3.75
C GLY A 28 30.90 20.95 3.82
N PRO A 29 30.96 21.67 2.69
CA PRO A 29 31.51 23.02 2.65
C PRO A 29 30.80 23.91 3.66
N ASP A 30 31.61 24.66 4.41
CA ASP A 30 31.15 25.66 5.38
C ASP A 30 30.07 26.55 4.76
N ASP A 31 29.02 26.79 5.57
CA ASP A 31 27.88 27.66 5.31
C ASP A 31 28.34 29.04 4.79
N GLN A 32 28.53 29.14 3.48
CA GLN A 32 28.53 30.43 2.81
C GLN A 32 27.10 30.93 2.85
N GLN A 33 26.89 31.99 3.63
CA GLN A 33 25.66 32.78 3.66
C GLN A 33 25.23 33.09 2.23
N GLU A 34 24.23 32.35 1.73
CA GLU A 34 23.58 32.69 0.49
C GLU A 34 22.90 34.06 0.66
N PRO A 35 23.03 34.96 -0.33
CA PRO A 35 22.34 36.24 -0.31
C PRO A 35 20.84 35.99 -0.27
N GLY A 36 20.18 36.55 0.73
CA GLY A 36 18.78 36.30 1.07
C GLY A 36 17.86 36.31 -0.16
N MET A 37 17.43 35.11 -0.55
CA MET A 37 16.21 34.97 -1.32
C MET A 37 15.08 35.47 -0.43
N GLU A 38 14.48 36.61 -0.79
CA GLU A 38 13.23 37.06 -0.20
C GLU A 38 12.23 35.90 -0.24
N GLU A 39 11.78 35.47 0.95
CA GLU A 39 10.72 34.48 1.08
C GLU A 39 9.54 34.92 0.21
N PRO A 40 9.07 34.10 -0.74
CA PRO A 40 7.81 34.37 -1.40
C PRO A 40 6.75 34.42 -0.31
N ARG A 41 6.24 35.61 -0.04
CA ARG A 41 5.18 35.87 0.93
C ARG A 41 4.15 34.76 0.79
N GLN A 42 4.03 33.94 1.84
CA GLN A 42 2.96 32.95 1.98
C GLN A 42 1.65 33.72 2.02
N GLY A 43 1.09 34.01 0.84
CA GLY A 43 -0.31 34.36 0.72
C GLY A 43 -1.12 33.24 1.39
N PRO A 44 -2.29 33.55 1.97
CA PRO A 44 -3.11 32.55 2.63
C PRO A 44 -3.30 31.41 1.64
N MET A 45 -2.74 30.25 1.97
CA MET A 45 -3.00 29.00 1.25
C MET A 45 -4.47 28.70 1.47
N GLY A 46 -5.31 29.33 0.65
CA GLY A 46 -6.70 28.99 0.50
C GLY A 46 -6.69 27.51 0.23
N ARG A 47 -7.16 26.74 1.21
CA ARG A 47 -7.39 25.31 1.09
C ARG A 47 -8.42 25.15 -0.02
N ARG A 48 -7.98 25.18 -1.27
CA ARG A 48 -8.71 24.62 -2.40
C ARG A 48 -8.80 23.15 -2.06
N HIS A 49 -9.83 22.81 -1.29
CA HIS A 49 -10.43 21.50 -1.29
C HIS A 49 -10.85 21.28 -2.73
N GLY A 50 -9.90 20.78 -3.54
CA GLY A 50 -10.24 20.16 -4.80
C GLY A 50 -11.30 19.10 -4.50
N PRO A 51 -12.20 18.82 -5.44
CA PRO A 51 -13.19 17.76 -5.30
C PRO A 51 -12.46 16.52 -4.79
N MET A 52 -12.89 16.04 -3.62
CA MET A 52 -12.30 14.87 -2.97
C MET A 52 -12.19 13.77 -4.02
N GLY A 53 -10.96 13.27 -4.23
CA GLY A 53 -10.67 12.38 -5.36
C GLY A 53 -11.64 11.19 -5.41
N PRO A 54 -11.90 10.63 -6.61
CA PRO A 54 -12.77 9.46 -6.76
C PRO A 54 -12.31 8.35 -5.81
N GLY A 55 -13.13 8.05 -4.80
CA GLY A 55 -12.78 7.16 -3.70
C GLY A 55 -13.15 7.69 -2.31
N MET A 56 -13.40 8.99 -2.16
CA MET A 56 -14.05 9.57 -0.98
C MET A 56 -15.57 9.57 -1.14
N GLN A 57 -16.15 8.42 -1.53
CA GLN A 57 -17.60 8.24 -1.42
C GLN A 57 -18.00 8.43 0.04
N GLU A 58 -19.10 9.15 0.25
CA GLU A 58 -19.73 9.30 1.54
C GLU A 58 -19.84 7.92 2.21
N ARG A 59 -19.34 7.81 3.44
CA ARG A 59 -19.29 6.54 4.16
C ARG A 59 -20.71 6.12 4.45
N ASP A 60 -21.18 5.08 3.77
CA ASP A 60 -22.45 4.45 4.12
C ASP A 60 -22.29 3.78 5.51
N PRO A 61 -22.99 4.28 6.55
CA PRO A 61 -22.87 3.73 7.90
C PRO A 61 -23.34 2.28 7.99
N ALA A 62 -24.26 1.85 7.11
CA ALA A 62 -24.75 0.48 7.08
C ALA A 62 -23.64 -0.49 6.65
N VAL A 63 -22.89 -0.14 5.61
CA VAL A 63 -21.75 -0.94 5.12
C VAL A 63 -20.62 -0.99 6.16
N GLU A 64 -20.32 0.13 6.83
CA GLU A 64 -19.33 0.14 7.92
C GLU A 64 -19.73 -0.80 9.07
N LYS A 65 -21.02 -0.81 9.44
CA LYS A 65 -21.55 -1.69 10.49
C LYS A 65 -21.43 -3.16 10.10
N GLU A 66 -21.85 -3.52 8.89
CA GLU A 66 -21.73 -4.88 8.37
C GLU A 66 -20.26 -5.35 8.34
N ALA A 67 -19.36 -4.49 7.88
CA ALA A 67 -17.93 -4.78 7.84
C ALA A 67 -17.36 -5.03 9.24
N MET A 68 -17.76 -4.24 10.24
CA MET A 68 -17.36 -4.44 11.64
C MET A 68 -17.92 -5.75 12.22
N GLU A 69 -19.16 -6.11 11.93
CA GLU A 69 -19.77 -7.37 12.39
C GLU A 69 -19.04 -8.58 11.80
N TYR A 70 -18.73 -8.52 10.50
CA TYR A 70 -17.94 -9.54 9.83
C TYR A 70 -16.55 -9.67 10.47
N LEU A 71 -15.88 -8.55 10.71
CA LEU A 71 -14.54 -8.50 11.30
C LEU A 71 -14.53 -9.09 12.72
N LYS A 72 -15.51 -8.71 13.54
CA LYS A 72 -15.68 -9.23 14.90
C LYS A 72 -15.88 -10.75 14.90
N LYS A 73 -16.62 -11.28 13.93
CA LYS A 73 -16.83 -12.74 13.76
C LYS A 73 -15.56 -13.46 13.32
N GLN A 74 -14.79 -12.87 12.41
CA GLN A 74 -13.63 -13.54 11.81
C GLN A 74 -12.34 -13.36 12.60
N VAL A 75 -12.12 -12.19 13.22
CA VAL A 75 -10.89 -11.82 13.92
C VAL A 75 -11.24 -10.98 15.16
N PRO A 76 -11.81 -11.59 16.22
CA PRO A 76 -12.24 -10.84 17.41
C PRO A 76 -11.09 -10.09 18.10
N GLU A 77 -9.87 -10.62 18.04
CA GLU A 77 -8.65 -9.97 18.54
C GLU A 77 -8.42 -8.59 17.91
N PHE A 78 -8.80 -8.42 16.64
CA PHE A 78 -8.65 -7.17 15.92
C PHE A 78 -9.75 -6.15 16.26
N ASP A 79 -10.96 -6.60 16.61
CA ASP A 79 -12.02 -5.72 17.14
C ASP A 79 -11.57 -5.08 18.45
N GLU A 80 -10.95 -5.86 19.35
CA GLU A 80 -10.38 -5.33 20.59
C GLU A 80 -9.22 -4.36 20.34
N GLU A 81 -8.31 -4.67 19.40
CA GLU A 81 -7.24 -3.75 19.00
C GLU A 81 -7.81 -2.42 18.47
N LEU A 82 -8.86 -2.46 17.64
CA LEU A 82 -9.51 -1.24 17.13
C LEU A 82 -10.14 -0.42 18.27
N LYS A 83 -10.71 -1.05 19.29
CA LYS A 83 -11.23 -0.36 20.48
C LYS A 83 -10.11 0.26 21.30
N GLU A 84 -9.00 -0.44 21.48
CA GLU A 84 -7.82 0.08 22.17
C GLU A 84 -7.24 1.29 21.43
N MET A 85 -7.03 1.18 20.12
CA MET A 85 -6.58 2.30 19.29
C MET A 85 -7.53 3.50 19.36
N LYS A 86 -8.85 3.28 19.43
CA LYS A 86 -9.82 4.38 19.61
C LYS A 86 -9.65 5.10 20.95
N ARG A 87 -9.23 4.41 22.01
CA ARG A 87 -8.94 5.02 23.31
C ARG A 87 -7.68 5.89 23.26
N GLU A 88 -6.66 5.47 22.50
CA GLU A 88 -5.44 6.25 22.27
C GLU A 88 -5.66 7.45 21.34
N GLY A 89 -6.61 7.32 20.40
CA GLY A 89 -7.09 8.41 19.57
C GLY A 89 -7.93 7.96 18.36
N PRO A 90 -8.78 8.84 17.81
CA PRO A 90 -9.65 8.47 16.70
C PRO A 90 -8.91 8.25 15.37
N ASN A 91 -7.74 8.86 15.18
CA ASN A 91 -7.05 8.86 13.88
C ASN A 91 -6.39 7.51 13.52
N PRO A 92 -5.61 6.85 14.41
CA PRO A 92 -5.01 5.56 14.11
C PRO A 92 -6.04 4.47 13.80
N SER A 93 -7.08 4.37 14.64
CA SER A 93 -8.18 3.41 14.44
C SER A 93 -8.94 3.66 13.13
N SER A 94 -9.24 4.92 12.80
CA SER A 94 -9.90 5.28 11.55
C SER A 94 -9.04 4.98 10.31
N ARG A 95 -7.72 5.09 10.41
CA ARG A 95 -6.80 4.70 9.33
C ARG A 95 -6.80 3.18 9.12
N LYS A 96 -6.60 2.41 10.19
CA LYS A 96 -6.57 0.94 10.13
C LYS A 96 -7.91 0.37 9.65
N PHE A 97 -9.02 0.93 10.13
CA PHE A 97 -10.36 0.55 9.67
C PHE A 97 -10.61 0.91 8.20
N ARG A 98 -10.12 2.06 7.71
CA ARG A 98 -10.22 2.40 6.27
C ARG A 98 -9.48 1.42 5.38
N GLU A 99 -8.30 0.94 5.81
CA GLU A 99 -7.58 -0.09 5.06
C GLU A 99 -8.38 -1.39 4.96
N TYR A 100 -9.04 -1.78 6.05
CA TYR A 100 -9.97 -2.91 6.05
C TYR A 100 -11.19 -2.65 5.15
N MET A 101 -11.82 -1.48 5.23
CA MET A 101 -12.97 -1.13 4.38
C MET A 101 -12.64 -1.19 2.89
N PHE A 102 -11.42 -0.80 2.51
CA PHE A 102 -10.96 -0.95 1.14
C PHE A 102 -10.92 -2.43 0.71
N ALA A 103 -10.42 -3.32 1.57
CA ALA A 103 -10.40 -4.76 1.32
C ALA A 103 -11.80 -5.39 1.38
N TYR A 104 -12.71 -4.88 2.24
CA TYR A 104 -14.04 -5.44 2.45
C TYR A 104 -14.93 -5.40 1.19
N ARG A 105 -14.74 -4.36 0.36
CA ARG A 105 -15.50 -4.12 -0.87
C ARG A 105 -15.29 -5.20 -1.95
N ASP A 106 -14.17 -5.91 -1.91
CA ASP A 106 -13.87 -7.00 -2.84
C ASP A 106 -13.75 -8.30 -2.04
N GLU A 107 -14.61 -9.27 -2.34
CA GLU A 107 -14.68 -10.54 -1.59
C GLU A 107 -13.35 -11.29 -1.54
N ARG A 108 -12.59 -11.33 -2.65
CA ARG A 108 -11.30 -12.03 -2.70
C ARG A 108 -10.27 -11.34 -1.82
N MET A 109 -10.29 -10.01 -1.82
CA MET A 109 -9.41 -9.22 -0.96
C MET A 109 -9.81 -9.30 0.51
N ARG A 110 -11.11 -9.31 0.81
CA ARG A 110 -11.64 -9.43 2.16
C ARG A 110 -11.11 -10.68 2.85
N GLU A 111 -11.17 -11.82 2.18
CA GLU A 111 -10.66 -13.09 2.72
C GLU A 111 -9.14 -13.06 2.95
N GLN A 112 -8.37 -12.59 1.96
CA GLN A 112 -6.92 -12.49 2.08
C GLN A 112 -6.50 -11.53 3.19
N PHE A 113 -7.22 -10.42 3.33
CA PHE A 113 -6.99 -9.44 4.39
C PHE A 113 -7.27 -10.03 5.77
N VAL A 114 -8.37 -10.77 5.93
CA VAL A 114 -8.69 -11.48 7.18
C VAL A 114 -7.63 -12.51 7.54
N LYS A 115 -7.15 -13.29 6.56
CA LYS A 115 -6.04 -14.24 6.78
C LYS A 115 -4.78 -13.50 7.25
N GLY A 116 -4.39 -12.45 6.53
CA GLY A 116 -3.26 -11.60 6.91
C GLY A 116 -3.37 -11.01 8.31
N LEU A 117 -4.57 -10.54 8.72
CA LEU A 117 -4.82 -10.05 10.07
C LEU A 117 -4.66 -11.15 11.13
N ARG A 118 -5.20 -12.35 10.91
CA ARG A 118 -5.03 -13.48 11.84
C ARG A 118 -3.55 -13.81 12.02
N THR A 119 -2.80 -13.83 10.93
CA THR A 119 -1.36 -14.10 10.97
C THR A 119 -0.60 -12.97 11.67
N GLU A 120 -0.95 -11.70 11.44
CA GLU A 120 -0.39 -10.54 12.17
C GLU A 120 -0.63 -10.68 13.69
N MET A 121 -1.85 -11.03 14.11
CA MET A 121 -2.16 -11.24 15.54
C MET A 121 -1.40 -12.42 16.13
N LYS A 122 -1.28 -13.53 15.38
CA LYS A 122 -0.47 -14.70 15.77
C LYS A 122 1.00 -14.32 15.95
N VAL A 123 1.60 -13.60 14.98
CA VAL A 123 2.98 -13.12 15.06
C VAL A 123 3.18 -12.25 16.30
N ARG A 124 2.29 -11.31 16.57
CA ARG A 124 2.39 -10.46 17.78
C ARG A 124 2.34 -11.26 19.07
N ARG A 125 1.47 -12.27 19.16
CA ARG A 125 1.40 -13.18 20.32
C ARG A 125 2.69 -13.97 20.50
N LEU A 126 3.19 -14.57 19.41
CA LEU A 126 4.44 -15.34 19.43
C LEU A 126 5.65 -14.47 19.80
N VAL A 127 5.73 -13.23 19.30
CA VAL A 127 6.79 -12.29 19.70
C VAL A 127 6.75 -12.01 21.20
N LYS A 128 5.56 -11.78 21.79
CA LYS A 128 5.42 -11.60 23.24
C LYS A 128 5.84 -12.86 24.00
N ALA A 129 5.41 -14.04 23.56
CA ALA A 129 5.75 -15.32 24.17
C ALA A 129 7.26 -15.60 24.11
N VAL A 130 7.93 -15.39 22.96
CA VAL A 130 9.38 -15.57 22.81
C VAL A 130 10.17 -14.64 23.72
N ARG A 131 9.69 -13.40 23.93
CA ARG A 131 10.33 -12.44 24.86
C ARG A 131 10.24 -12.88 26.31
N GLN A 132 9.15 -13.54 26.70
CA GLN A 132 8.89 -13.99 28.07
C GLN A 132 9.44 -15.40 28.35
N GLY A 133 9.56 -16.26 27.33
CA GLY A 133 10.00 -17.64 27.45
C GLY A 133 11.50 -17.81 27.73
N GLN A 134 11.87 -18.97 28.29
CA GLN A 134 13.24 -19.35 28.61
C GLN A 134 13.54 -20.79 28.15
N GLY A 135 14.83 -21.12 27.98
CA GLY A 135 15.29 -22.48 27.69
C GLY A 135 14.69 -23.11 26.42
N ALA A 136 14.36 -24.41 26.50
CA ALA A 136 13.88 -25.20 25.37
C ALA A 136 12.53 -24.73 24.78
N ASP A 137 11.66 -24.11 25.59
CA ASP A 137 10.38 -23.59 25.11
C ASP A 137 10.57 -22.35 24.22
N LYS A 138 11.63 -21.58 24.45
CA LYS A 138 11.97 -20.43 23.62
C LYS A 138 12.34 -20.82 22.20
N GLU A 139 13.05 -21.93 22.00
CA GLU A 139 13.44 -22.40 20.67
C GLU A 139 12.23 -22.92 19.87
N LYS A 140 11.28 -23.61 20.53
CA LYS A 140 10.00 -23.98 19.91
C LYS A 140 9.21 -22.75 19.46
N LEU A 141 9.06 -21.75 20.35
CA LEU A 141 8.35 -20.51 20.05
C LEU A 141 9.02 -19.70 18.92
N LYS A 142 10.35 -19.74 18.80
CA LYS A 142 11.08 -19.14 17.67
C LYS A 142 10.76 -19.83 16.35
N SER A 143 10.74 -21.16 16.32
CA SER A 143 10.37 -21.92 15.11
C SER A 143 8.93 -21.64 14.68
N GLU A 144 7.99 -21.58 15.63
CA GLU A 144 6.61 -21.18 15.35
C GLU A 144 6.51 -19.74 14.84
N LEU A 145 7.30 -18.83 15.41
CA LEU A 145 7.36 -17.44 14.98
C LEU A 145 7.92 -17.32 13.55
N GLU A 146 8.95 -18.07 13.22
CA GLU A 146 9.53 -18.12 11.87
C GLU A 146 8.49 -18.58 10.84
N ALA A 147 7.76 -19.67 11.13
CA ALA A 147 6.68 -20.14 10.27
C ALA A 147 5.56 -19.09 10.11
N ALA A 148 5.17 -18.43 11.20
CA ALA A 148 4.14 -17.38 11.16
C ALA A 148 4.61 -16.13 10.38
N LEU A 149 5.89 -15.77 10.46
CA LEU A 149 6.47 -14.68 9.68
C LEU A 149 6.52 -15.01 8.19
N SER A 150 6.84 -16.25 7.82
CA SER A 150 6.75 -16.71 6.43
C SER A 150 5.32 -16.61 5.89
N GLU A 151 4.33 -17.10 6.64
CA GLU A 151 2.91 -16.98 6.28
C GLU A 151 2.48 -15.50 6.14
N GLN A 152 2.96 -14.62 7.02
CA GLN A 152 2.69 -13.18 6.94
C GLN A 152 3.30 -12.57 5.68
N PHE A 153 4.52 -12.98 5.31
CA PHE A 153 5.18 -12.55 4.10
C PHE A 153 4.36 -12.94 2.86
N ASP A 154 3.90 -14.19 2.78
CA ASP A 154 3.10 -14.68 1.67
C ASP A 154 1.78 -13.91 1.51
N HIS A 155 1.09 -13.61 2.61
CA HIS A 155 -0.12 -12.77 2.57
C HIS A 155 0.17 -11.34 2.10
N ASN A 156 1.29 -10.75 2.53
CA ASN A 156 1.70 -9.43 2.07
C ASN A 156 2.04 -9.43 0.57
N LEU A 157 2.74 -10.46 0.10
CA LEU A 157 3.07 -10.63 -1.31
C LEU A 157 1.79 -10.77 -2.16
N ALA A 158 0.87 -11.65 -1.78
CA ALA A 158 -0.41 -11.82 -2.47
C ALA A 158 -1.22 -10.50 -2.53
N ARG A 159 -1.21 -9.69 -1.46
CA ARG A 159 -1.84 -8.36 -1.44
C ARG A 159 -1.17 -7.40 -2.41
N MET A 160 0.16 -7.41 -2.50
CA MET A 160 0.91 -6.57 -3.45
C MET A 160 0.64 -6.98 -4.89
N GLU A 161 0.63 -8.28 -5.20
CA GLU A 161 0.31 -8.82 -6.52
C GLU A 161 -1.11 -8.46 -6.96
N PHE A 162 -2.09 -8.57 -6.06
CA PHE A 162 -3.46 -8.15 -6.35
C PHE A 162 -3.54 -6.66 -6.66
N ARG A 163 -2.88 -5.81 -5.87
CA ARG A 163 -2.85 -4.35 -6.10
C ARG A 163 -2.21 -4.03 -7.46
N LEU A 164 -1.12 -4.70 -7.80
CA LEU A 164 -0.45 -4.55 -9.09
C LEU A 164 -1.41 -4.91 -10.24
N LYS A 165 -2.13 -6.02 -10.12
CA LYS A 165 -3.13 -6.44 -11.11
C LYS A 165 -4.23 -5.39 -11.30
N LYS A 166 -4.77 -4.84 -10.21
CA LYS A 166 -5.79 -3.77 -10.28
C LYS A 166 -5.27 -2.51 -10.98
N MET A 167 -4.05 -2.11 -10.67
CA MET A 167 -3.40 -0.98 -11.36
C MET A 167 -3.22 -1.26 -12.86
N GLN A 168 -2.86 -2.48 -13.25
CA GLN A 168 -2.76 -2.86 -14.66
C GLN A 168 -4.13 -2.80 -15.38
N GLU A 169 -5.21 -3.27 -14.74
CA GLU A 169 -6.58 -3.16 -15.24
C GLU A 169 -6.99 -1.69 -15.45
N GLU A 170 -6.72 -0.82 -14.48
CA GLU A 170 -7.00 0.62 -14.55
C GLU A 170 -6.22 1.32 -15.66
N ILE A 171 -4.92 1.01 -15.78
CA ILE A 171 -4.07 1.52 -16.86
C ILE A 171 -4.62 1.10 -18.23
N GLY A 172 -5.06 -0.16 -18.36
CA GLY A 172 -5.71 -0.65 -19.57
C GLY A 172 -6.98 0.14 -19.91
N GLY A 173 -7.84 0.38 -18.92
CA GLY A 173 -9.05 1.18 -19.10
C GLY A 173 -8.77 2.65 -19.46
N LEU A 174 -7.74 3.27 -18.87
CA LEU A 174 -7.29 4.61 -19.22
C LEU A 174 -6.77 4.69 -20.66
N LYS A 175 -5.94 3.72 -21.08
CA LYS A 175 -5.44 3.63 -22.47
C LYS A 175 -6.61 3.54 -23.46
N SER A 176 -7.58 2.66 -23.21
CA SER A 176 -8.76 2.54 -24.08
C SER A 176 -9.55 3.85 -24.18
N ARG A 177 -9.74 4.58 -23.06
CA ARG A 177 -10.40 5.90 -23.08
C ARG A 177 -9.62 6.93 -23.90
N ILE A 178 -8.30 6.94 -23.78
CA ILE A 178 -7.41 7.82 -24.57
C ILE A 178 -7.55 7.50 -26.05
N ASP A 179 -7.51 6.23 -26.44
CA ASP A 179 -7.58 5.83 -27.84
C ASP A 179 -8.95 6.13 -28.46
N LYS A 180 -10.05 5.91 -27.70
CA LYS A 180 -11.39 6.36 -28.10
C LYS A 180 -11.43 7.87 -28.34
N ARG A 181 -10.87 8.66 -27.44
CA ARG A 181 -10.82 10.12 -27.58
C ARG A 181 -9.96 10.57 -28.76
N ARG A 182 -8.86 9.86 -29.05
CA ARG A 182 -8.03 10.10 -30.23
C ARG A 182 -8.77 9.79 -31.53
N ALA A 183 -9.51 8.68 -31.57
CA ALA A 183 -10.34 8.33 -32.74
C ALA A 183 -11.41 9.39 -33.01
N LEU A 184 -12.03 9.93 -31.96
CA LEU A 184 -13.03 11.00 -32.03
C LEU A 184 -12.44 12.41 -32.20
N LYS A 185 -11.11 12.55 -32.39
CA LYS A 185 -10.45 13.87 -32.39
C LYS A 185 -11.04 14.81 -33.44
N SER A 186 -11.25 14.35 -34.67
CA SER A 186 -11.78 15.17 -35.76
C SER A 186 -13.19 15.68 -35.46
N GLU A 187 -14.05 14.82 -34.92
CA GLU A 187 -15.41 15.19 -34.51
C GLU A 187 -15.41 16.19 -33.37
N ILE A 188 -14.60 15.96 -32.34
CA ILE A 188 -14.43 16.88 -31.20
C ILE A 188 -13.97 18.26 -31.70
N VAL A 189 -12.97 18.29 -32.61
CA VAL A 189 -12.45 19.54 -33.18
C VAL A 189 -13.51 20.23 -34.03
N LYS A 190 -14.20 19.51 -34.93
CA LYS A 190 -15.26 20.07 -35.78
C LYS A 190 -16.39 20.67 -34.95
N LYS A 191 -16.82 19.96 -33.92
CA LYS A 191 -17.85 20.43 -33.00
C LYS A 191 -17.40 21.68 -32.25
N ARG A 192 -16.18 21.67 -31.70
CA ARG A 192 -15.61 22.83 -31.00
C ARG A 192 -15.45 24.04 -31.92
N LEU A 193 -15.10 23.81 -33.18
CA LEU A 193 -15.03 24.87 -34.18
C LEU A 193 -16.42 25.50 -34.38
N GLY A 194 -17.47 24.69 -34.56
CA GLY A 194 -18.85 25.16 -34.69
C GLY A 194 -19.35 25.96 -33.48
N GLU A 195 -19.00 25.54 -32.27
CA GLU A 195 -19.31 26.30 -31.03
C GLU A 195 -18.64 27.68 -31.01
N VAL A 196 -17.42 27.79 -31.55
CA VAL A 196 -16.65 29.05 -31.54
C VAL A 196 -17.07 29.97 -32.70
N THR A 197 -17.48 29.42 -33.84
CA THR A 197 -17.97 30.19 -34.99
C THR A 197 -19.43 30.61 -34.84
N GLY A 198 -20.16 30.08 -33.85
CA GLY A 198 -21.58 30.34 -33.66
C GLY A 198 -22.48 29.56 -34.61
N ASP A 199 -21.91 28.59 -35.35
CA ASP A 199 -22.66 27.71 -36.25
C ASP A 199 -23.44 26.62 -35.49
N VAL A 200 -23.15 26.43 -34.20
CA VAL A 200 -23.81 25.45 -33.33
C VAL A 200 -24.12 26.11 -31.99
N GLU A 201 -25.33 25.87 -31.49
CA GLU A 201 -25.79 26.35 -30.19
C GLU A 201 -24.85 25.84 -29.07
N PRO A 202 -24.27 26.73 -28.24
CA PRO A 202 -23.32 26.34 -27.21
C PRO A 202 -23.98 25.47 -26.15
N TRP A 203 -23.21 24.56 -25.55
CA TRP A 203 -23.71 23.73 -24.44
C TRP A 203 -24.20 24.60 -23.28
N GLU A 204 -25.47 24.46 -22.92
CA GLU A 204 -25.90 24.69 -21.54
C GLU A 204 -25.37 23.52 -20.69
N TRP A 205 -24.61 23.86 -19.66
CA TRP A 205 -23.97 22.94 -18.72
C TRP A 205 -24.93 22.57 -17.59
#